data_AF-A0A6H3NTE0-F1
#
_entry.id   AF-A0A6H3NTE0-F1
#
_cell.length_a   1.000
_cell.length_b   1.000
_cell.length_c   1.000
_cell.angle_alpha   90.00
_cell.angle_beta   90.00
_cell.angle_gamma   90.00
#
_symmetry.space_group_name_H-M   'P 1'
#
loop_
_entity.id
_entity.type
_entity.pdbx_description
1 polymer ?
#
loop_
_entity_poly.entity_id
_entity_poly.type
_entity_poly.pdbx_seq_one_letter_code
_entity_poly.pdbx_strand_id
1 'polypeptide(L)'
;MKTAFFYIPYLFVFLSQFLQTKPWFFPGDRNVYITTSILFLFLQFIILYLKSNNNRFVINWKSYTPPNWIIAILFFVGLIIFPVRNMDWGDGLLLLETNLLETKLFGFQFTLDEIIETVLHSQVSNVLSKLGFSDDPRISYTFLSQVAGIGVIFGFLWTAKENLKSNSLSILILLSSGGILLTFGYAENYTLVTASHLLLYIFISEYVKNPKDNKLLLYGATTLVAISMLFHLVSGYLVLLLAYLWYEHSPKEKKIKHLLLCGLIGFSILIPWFVYFLFFHDPAIDRNSTHLIHPPFYPKNRLVSLNHIKEILSVLYWNASVATLFLLHQIIFYQSEWKNFIKRPESKVIAVSIFAFFLHGFFHNPQLGFPADWDLMGFYWLPIVFLAHQFWIQSKENKIEWVPPFLFGTTIVMISAITLNRTNPDKEILWDVTKTTIQSYLAENKKYIDSLPKEDKKFFAKGDFLFYKGVTITKKLCDFPTKNEIIRKMESHRKDWKQGFETGSFLSKEKLGQFLTEATKTNIEYIKSLEVNKICHPKI
;
A
#
# COMPACT_ATOMS: atom_id res chain seq x y z
N MET A 1 -5.51 -35.19 -8.49
CA MET A 1 -5.47 -34.08 -7.50
C MET A 1 -4.40 -33.04 -7.81
N LYS A 2 -3.12 -33.40 -7.99
CA LYS A 2 -2.03 -32.44 -8.24
C LYS A 2 -2.25 -31.52 -9.45
N THR A 3 -2.71 -32.06 -10.58
CA THR A 3 -3.00 -31.29 -11.80
C THR A 3 -4.17 -30.33 -11.65
N ALA A 4 -5.17 -30.66 -10.83
CA ALA A 4 -6.32 -29.80 -10.55
C ALA A 4 -5.90 -28.48 -9.88
N PHE A 5 -4.81 -28.50 -9.11
CA PHE A 5 -4.30 -27.33 -8.41
C PHE A 5 -3.95 -26.17 -9.35
N PHE A 6 -3.44 -26.47 -10.55
CA PHE A 6 -3.08 -25.46 -11.54
C PHE A 6 -4.29 -24.71 -12.11
N TYR A 7 -5.49 -25.28 -12.02
CA TYR A 7 -6.70 -24.65 -12.53
C TYR A 7 -7.38 -23.71 -11.52
N ILE A 8 -6.98 -23.76 -10.24
CA ILE A 8 -7.60 -22.99 -9.14
C ILE A 8 -7.63 -21.47 -9.42
N PRO A 9 -6.53 -20.81 -9.85
CA PRO A 9 -6.54 -19.36 -10.08
C PRO A 9 -7.63 -18.93 -11.08
N TYR A 10 -7.76 -19.66 -12.19
CA TYR A 10 -8.69 -19.32 -13.26
C TYR A 10 -10.13 -19.61 -12.86
N LEU A 11 -10.38 -20.77 -12.24
CA LEU A 11 -11.71 -21.16 -11.78
C LEU A 11 -12.23 -20.20 -10.72
N PHE A 12 -11.37 -19.79 -9.78
CA PHE A 12 -11.77 -18.81 -8.76
C PHE A 12 -12.20 -17.48 -9.40
N VAL A 13 -11.36 -16.90 -10.28
CA VAL A 13 -11.70 -15.64 -10.94
C VAL A 13 -12.97 -15.79 -11.77
N PHE A 14 -13.09 -16.86 -12.55
CA PHE A 14 -14.27 -17.17 -13.36
C PHE A 14 -15.54 -17.22 -12.51
N LEU A 15 -15.56 -18.06 -11.46
CA LEU A 15 -16.73 -18.24 -10.59
C LEU A 15 -17.08 -16.94 -9.85
N SER A 16 -16.08 -16.16 -9.42
CA SER A 16 -16.31 -14.91 -8.72
C SER A 16 -17.01 -13.84 -9.57
N GLN A 17 -16.96 -13.93 -10.91
CA GLN A 17 -17.67 -12.99 -11.79
C GLN A 17 -19.19 -13.21 -11.81
N PHE A 18 -19.67 -14.37 -11.33
CA PHE A 18 -21.10 -14.71 -11.25
C PHE A 18 -21.72 -14.35 -9.89
N LEU A 19 -20.95 -13.79 -8.96
CA LEU A 19 -21.48 -13.25 -7.71
C LEU A 19 -22.40 -12.05 -8.00
N GLN A 20 -23.44 -11.89 -7.19
CA GLN A 20 -24.38 -10.75 -7.30
C GLN A 20 -23.62 -9.42 -7.24
N THR A 21 -22.83 -9.26 -6.19
CA THR A 21 -21.82 -8.21 -6.05
C THR A 21 -20.46 -8.75 -6.46
N LYS A 22 -19.88 -8.12 -7.47
CA LYS A 22 -18.54 -8.44 -7.93
C LYS A 22 -17.52 -8.13 -6.82
N PRO A 23 -16.48 -8.97 -6.62
CA PRO A 23 -15.41 -8.61 -5.70
C PRO A 23 -14.79 -7.27 -6.11
N TRP A 24 -14.71 -6.38 -5.14
CA TRP A 24 -14.30 -4.99 -5.31
C TRP A 24 -12.87 -4.87 -5.86
N PHE A 25 -11.97 -5.79 -5.50
CA PHE A 25 -10.58 -5.84 -5.97
C PHE A 25 -10.40 -6.29 -7.44
N PHE A 26 -11.48 -6.57 -8.17
CA PHE A 26 -11.45 -6.71 -9.62
C PHE A 26 -12.05 -5.44 -10.25
N PRO A 27 -11.26 -4.51 -10.78
CA PRO A 27 -11.81 -3.26 -11.35
C PRO A 27 -12.42 -3.42 -12.76
N GLY A 28 -11.88 -4.31 -13.62
CA GLY A 28 -12.25 -4.42 -15.05
C GLY A 28 -13.66 -4.94 -15.36
N ASP A 29 -14.07 -5.02 -16.61
CA ASP A 29 -15.41 -5.57 -16.93
C ASP A 29 -15.52 -7.07 -16.65
N ARG A 30 -16.70 -7.55 -16.19
CA ARG A 30 -16.94 -8.97 -15.89
C ARG A 30 -16.58 -9.88 -17.07
N ASN A 31 -16.96 -9.48 -18.29
CA ASN A 31 -16.71 -10.22 -19.51
C ASN A 31 -15.21 -10.36 -19.82
N VAL A 32 -14.39 -9.36 -19.47
CA VAL A 32 -12.93 -9.41 -19.66
C VAL A 32 -12.34 -10.49 -18.76
N TYR A 33 -12.74 -10.54 -17.49
CA TYR A 33 -12.28 -11.57 -16.56
C TYR A 33 -12.76 -12.98 -16.95
N ILE A 34 -14.02 -13.13 -17.36
CA ILE A 34 -14.57 -14.41 -17.83
C ILE A 34 -13.77 -14.92 -19.03
N THR A 35 -13.58 -14.06 -20.05
CA THR A 35 -12.86 -14.41 -21.29
C THR A 35 -11.41 -14.77 -20.99
N THR A 36 -10.74 -13.97 -20.16
CA THR A 36 -9.36 -14.22 -19.74
C THR A 36 -9.24 -15.56 -19.00
N SER A 37 -10.15 -15.86 -18.07
CA SER A 37 -10.14 -17.14 -17.36
C SER A 37 -10.35 -18.32 -18.32
N ILE A 38 -11.29 -18.25 -19.27
CA ILE A 38 -11.51 -19.32 -20.26
C ILE A 38 -10.26 -19.54 -21.13
N LEU A 39 -9.63 -18.47 -21.60
CA LEU A 39 -8.40 -18.54 -22.39
C LEU A 39 -7.28 -19.27 -21.62
N PHE A 40 -7.09 -18.92 -20.35
CA PHE A 40 -6.06 -19.54 -19.52
C PHE A 40 -6.40 -20.96 -19.05
N LEU A 41 -7.68 -21.30 -18.87
CA LEU A 41 -8.13 -22.68 -18.69
C LEU A 41 -7.72 -23.54 -19.89
N PHE A 42 -7.97 -23.04 -21.12
CA PHE A 42 -7.59 -23.73 -22.35
C PHE A 42 -6.06 -23.83 -22.52
N LEU A 43 -5.32 -22.75 -22.24
CA LEU A 43 -3.86 -22.75 -22.26
C LEU A 43 -3.27 -23.77 -21.27
N GLN A 44 -3.79 -23.83 -20.04
CA GLN A 44 -3.37 -24.80 -19.04
C GLN A 44 -3.62 -26.23 -19.51
N PHE A 45 -4.78 -26.48 -20.13
CA PHE A 45 -5.11 -27.79 -20.71
C PHE A 45 -4.11 -28.20 -21.80
N ILE A 46 -3.79 -27.30 -22.73
CA ILE A 46 -2.79 -27.54 -23.78
C ILE A 46 -1.43 -27.89 -23.17
N ILE A 47 -0.94 -27.10 -22.20
CA ILE A 47 0.37 -27.35 -21.59
C ILE A 47 0.42 -28.72 -20.89
N LEU A 48 -0.64 -29.09 -20.18
CA LEU A 48 -0.71 -30.40 -19.51
C LEU A 48 -0.80 -31.55 -20.52
N TYR A 49 -1.56 -31.39 -21.60
CA TYR A 49 -1.68 -32.38 -22.67
C TYR A 49 -0.35 -32.58 -23.43
N LEU A 50 0.32 -31.49 -23.79
CA LEU A 50 1.64 -31.56 -24.45
C LEU A 50 2.68 -32.20 -23.54
N LYS A 51 2.60 -31.94 -22.22
CA LYS A 51 3.47 -32.58 -21.23
C LYS A 51 3.20 -34.08 -21.12
N SER A 52 1.94 -34.52 -21.06
CA SER A 52 1.61 -35.95 -20.97
C SER A 52 2.08 -36.74 -22.19
N ASN A 53 2.11 -36.11 -23.35
CA ASN A 53 2.55 -36.74 -24.60
C ASN A 53 4.05 -36.63 -24.86
N ASN A 54 4.86 -36.20 -23.87
CA ASN A 54 6.30 -35.97 -24.00
C ASN A 54 6.66 -35.13 -25.23
N ASN A 55 5.85 -34.12 -25.54
CA ASN A 55 6.05 -33.31 -26.74
C ASN A 55 7.41 -32.60 -26.70
N ARG A 56 8.14 -32.64 -27.82
CA ARG A 56 9.47 -32.01 -27.96
C ARG A 56 9.48 -30.53 -27.59
N PHE A 57 8.39 -29.80 -27.82
CA PHE A 57 8.24 -28.40 -27.41
C PHE A 57 8.35 -28.24 -25.89
N VAL A 58 7.68 -29.10 -25.11
CA VAL A 58 7.72 -29.06 -23.65
C VAL A 58 9.09 -29.50 -23.12
N ILE A 59 9.79 -30.39 -23.81
CA ILE A 59 11.15 -30.79 -23.44
C ILE A 59 12.13 -29.64 -23.70
N ASN A 60 11.96 -28.94 -24.83
CA ASN A 60 12.86 -27.87 -25.27
C ASN A 60 12.41 -26.47 -24.85
N TRP A 61 11.34 -26.31 -24.06
CA TRP A 61 10.73 -25.00 -23.82
C TRP A 61 11.71 -23.95 -23.28
N LYS A 62 12.68 -24.39 -22.45
CA LYS A 62 13.72 -23.52 -21.88
C LYS A 62 14.53 -22.77 -22.95
N SER A 63 14.71 -23.32 -24.15
CA SER A 63 15.43 -22.64 -25.23
C SER A 63 14.63 -21.50 -25.88
N TYR A 64 13.31 -21.48 -25.68
CA TYR A 64 12.41 -20.46 -26.21
C TYR A 64 11.95 -19.46 -25.15
N THR A 65 12.35 -19.66 -23.90
CA THR A 65 11.95 -18.81 -22.79
C THR A 65 12.71 -17.49 -22.83
N PRO A 66 12.02 -16.33 -22.90
CA PRO A 66 12.70 -15.06 -22.87
C PRO A 66 13.37 -14.85 -21.49
N PRO A 67 14.53 -14.17 -21.45
CA PRO A 67 15.16 -13.82 -20.19
C PRO A 67 14.28 -12.87 -19.37
N ASN A 68 14.37 -12.97 -18.04
CA ASN A 68 13.53 -12.20 -17.11
C ASN A 68 13.58 -10.68 -17.36
N TRP A 69 14.72 -10.14 -17.79
CA TRP A 69 14.87 -8.71 -18.03
C TRP A 69 13.99 -8.21 -19.19
N ILE A 70 13.75 -9.03 -20.22
CA ILE A 70 12.84 -8.66 -21.33
C ILE A 70 11.41 -8.52 -20.80
N ILE A 71 10.95 -9.51 -20.02
CA ILE A 71 9.62 -9.50 -19.42
C ILE A 71 9.48 -8.32 -18.47
N ALA A 72 10.51 -8.06 -17.66
CA ALA A 72 10.55 -6.94 -16.74
C ALA A 72 10.45 -5.59 -17.48
N ILE A 73 11.17 -5.41 -18.59
CA ILE A 73 11.09 -4.19 -19.41
C ILE A 73 9.68 -4.04 -20.01
N LEU A 74 9.09 -5.10 -20.55
CA LEU A 74 7.73 -5.04 -21.09
C LEU A 74 6.71 -4.65 -20.02
N PHE A 75 6.84 -5.20 -18.82
CA PHE A 75 5.99 -4.83 -17.70
C PHE A 75 6.22 -3.39 -17.24
N PHE A 76 7.49 -2.95 -17.18
CA PHE A 76 7.86 -1.59 -16.84
C PHE A 76 7.28 -0.56 -17.82
N VAL A 77 7.29 -0.86 -19.12
CA VAL A 77 6.60 -0.04 -20.12
C VAL A 77 5.11 0.07 -19.81
N GLY A 78 4.47 -1.03 -19.41
CA GLY A 78 3.09 -1.01 -18.92
C GLY A 78 2.88 -0.11 -17.70
N LEU A 79 3.81 -0.14 -16.74
CA LEU A 79 3.81 0.71 -15.55
C LEU A 79 3.93 2.21 -15.86
N ILE A 80 4.68 2.57 -16.92
CA ILE A 80 4.77 3.97 -17.39
C ILE A 80 3.50 4.39 -18.14
N ILE A 81 2.98 3.52 -19.02
CA ILE A 81 1.86 3.86 -19.92
C ILE A 81 0.52 3.89 -19.17
N PHE A 82 0.34 3.05 -18.15
CA PHE A 82 -0.92 2.89 -17.43
C PHE A 82 -0.81 3.27 -15.95
N PRO A 83 -0.40 4.50 -15.58
CA PRO A 83 -0.39 4.91 -14.19
C PRO A 83 -1.81 4.89 -13.62
N VAL A 84 -1.97 4.48 -12.37
CA VAL A 84 -3.27 4.51 -11.69
C VAL A 84 -3.71 5.96 -11.55
N ARG A 85 -4.88 6.29 -12.11
CA ARG A 85 -5.48 7.63 -12.07
C ARG A 85 -6.89 7.63 -11.49
N ASN A 86 -7.46 6.45 -11.27
CA ASN A 86 -8.78 6.29 -10.72
C ASN A 86 -8.79 6.71 -9.25
N MET A 87 -9.52 7.78 -8.95
CA MET A 87 -9.67 8.34 -7.60
C MET A 87 -10.84 7.73 -6.82
N ASP A 88 -11.58 6.78 -7.41
CA ASP A 88 -12.65 6.02 -6.75
C ASP A 88 -12.11 4.77 -6.05
N TRP A 89 -10.84 4.44 -6.28
CA TRP A 89 -10.17 3.28 -5.73
C TRP A 89 -9.45 3.67 -4.43
N GLY A 90 -9.94 3.10 -3.31
CA GLY A 90 -9.52 3.45 -1.96
C GLY A 90 -9.77 4.89 -1.55
N ASP A 91 -8.92 5.44 -0.68
CA ASP A 91 -9.05 6.80 -0.15
C ASP A 91 -8.15 7.82 -0.87
N GLY A 92 -7.65 7.47 -2.07
CA GLY A 92 -6.67 8.27 -2.81
C GLY A 92 -7.05 9.74 -3.02
N LEU A 93 -8.34 10.06 -3.22
CA LEU A 93 -8.77 11.47 -3.32
C LEU A 93 -8.51 12.26 -2.03
N LEU A 94 -8.76 11.65 -0.87
CA LEU A 94 -8.55 12.26 0.45
C LEU A 94 -7.05 12.46 0.72
N LEU A 95 -6.22 11.48 0.34
CA LEU A 95 -4.77 11.57 0.47
C LEU A 95 -4.19 12.66 -0.43
N LEU A 96 -4.61 12.76 -1.70
CA LEU A 96 -4.19 13.81 -2.62
C LEU A 96 -4.60 15.20 -2.13
N GLU A 97 -5.82 15.35 -1.61
CA GLU A 97 -6.33 16.59 -1.03
C GLU A 97 -5.54 17.01 0.20
N THR A 98 -5.31 16.08 1.13
CA THR A 98 -4.54 16.31 2.35
C THR A 98 -3.09 16.68 2.01
N ASN A 99 -2.48 15.98 1.05
CA ASN A 99 -1.13 16.27 0.59
C ASN A 99 -1.02 17.69 0.04
N LEU A 100 -1.93 18.07 -0.87
CA LEU A 100 -1.90 19.39 -1.48
C LEU A 100 -2.12 20.50 -0.46
N LEU A 101 -3.13 20.36 0.40
CA LEU A 101 -3.46 21.34 1.43
C LEU A 101 -2.29 21.56 2.39
N GLU A 102 -1.77 20.48 2.98
CA GLU A 102 -0.68 20.58 3.95
C GLU A 102 0.62 21.07 3.30
N THR A 103 0.93 20.63 2.08
CA THR A 103 2.11 21.10 1.35
C THR A 103 2.06 22.61 1.10
N LYS A 104 0.89 23.15 0.74
CA LYS A 104 0.75 24.59 0.48
C LYS A 104 0.69 25.45 1.76
N LEU A 105 0.12 24.91 2.83
CA LEU A 105 0.11 25.59 4.14
C LEU A 105 1.49 25.58 4.78
N PHE A 106 2.08 24.40 4.92
CA PHE A 106 3.20 24.12 5.83
C PHE A 106 4.49 23.73 5.10
N GLY A 107 4.47 23.63 3.77
CA GLY A 107 5.62 23.24 2.95
C GLY A 107 5.71 21.73 2.70
N PHE A 108 5.12 20.91 3.55
CA PHE A 108 4.99 19.46 3.36
C PHE A 108 3.87 18.86 4.22
N GLN A 109 3.35 17.71 3.78
CA GLN A 109 2.55 16.81 4.60
C GLN A 109 3.46 15.96 5.51
N PHE A 110 3.01 15.73 6.73
CA PHE A 110 3.69 14.82 7.66
C PHE A 110 2.68 14.21 8.63
N THR A 111 2.67 12.89 8.82
CA THR A 111 1.81 12.23 9.82
C THR A 111 2.66 11.30 10.68
N LEU A 112 2.15 10.95 11.87
CA LEU A 112 2.96 10.21 12.86
C LEU A 112 3.28 8.79 12.39
N ASP A 113 2.43 8.24 11.53
CA ASP A 113 2.54 6.86 11.10
C ASP A 113 3.41 6.69 9.85
N GLU A 114 3.73 7.77 9.12
CA GLU A 114 4.38 7.74 7.79
C GLU A 114 5.18 9.03 7.51
N ILE A 115 5.99 9.42 8.51
CA ILE A 115 6.72 10.70 8.55
C ILE A 115 7.51 10.96 7.26
N ILE A 116 8.41 10.04 6.88
CA ILE A 116 9.30 10.26 5.73
C ILE A 116 8.56 10.11 4.41
N GLU A 117 7.60 9.18 4.30
CA GLU A 117 6.89 8.92 3.03
C GLU A 117 6.13 10.17 2.58
N THR A 118 5.30 10.73 3.45
CA THR A 118 4.52 11.94 3.17
C THR A 118 5.38 13.18 2.93
N VAL A 119 6.46 13.34 3.68
CA VAL A 119 7.43 14.44 3.48
C VAL A 119 8.07 14.33 2.10
N LEU A 120 8.51 13.14 1.68
CA LEU A 120 9.14 12.94 0.37
C LEU A 120 8.17 13.22 -0.78
N HIS A 121 6.91 12.75 -0.71
CA HIS A 121 5.90 13.07 -1.73
C HIS A 121 5.71 14.58 -1.89
N SER A 122 5.70 15.31 -0.78
CA SER A 122 5.56 16.76 -0.77
C SER A 122 6.79 17.48 -1.33
N GLN A 123 7.99 17.06 -0.91
CA GLN A 123 9.25 17.64 -1.41
C GLN A 123 9.45 17.40 -2.90
N VAL A 124 9.14 16.18 -3.38
CA VAL A 124 9.18 15.86 -4.81
C VAL A 124 8.14 16.69 -5.57
N SER A 125 6.92 16.86 -5.03
CA SER A 125 5.91 17.75 -5.63
C SER A 125 6.44 19.19 -5.79
N ASN A 126 7.05 19.75 -4.73
CA ASN A 126 7.66 21.08 -4.78
C ASN A 126 8.82 21.17 -5.79
N VAL A 127 9.67 20.14 -5.89
CA VAL A 127 10.78 20.11 -6.85
C VAL A 127 10.25 20.03 -8.28
N LEU A 128 9.28 19.16 -8.56
CA LEU A 128 8.68 19.03 -9.89
C LEU A 128 7.93 20.30 -10.31
N SER A 129 7.22 20.95 -9.38
CA SER A 129 6.58 22.25 -9.62
C SER A 129 7.59 23.32 -10.03
N LYS A 130 8.75 23.41 -9.35
CA LYS A 130 9.85 24.31 -9.72
C LYS A 130 10.43 24.00 -11.11
N LEU A 131 10.32 22.76 -11.58
CA LEU A 131 10.72 22.34 -12.93
C LEU A 131 9.63 22.57 -13.98
N GLY A 132 8.49 23.18 -13.62
CA GLY A 132 7.40 23.53 -14.53
C GLY A 132 6.28 22.49 -14.65
N PHE A 133 6.30 21.43 -13.85
CA PHE A 133 5.16 20.50 -13.76
C PHE A 133 4.00 21.12 -12.98
N SER A 134 2.77 20.63 -13.18
CA SER A 134 1.62 21.09 -12.40
C SER A 134 1.77 20.71 -10.92
N ASP A 135 1.24 21.56 -10.03
CA ASP A 135 1.16 21.35 -8.57
C ASP A 135 0.23 20.20 -8.14
N ASP A 136 -0.05 19.23 -9.02
CA ASP A 136 -0.92 18.10 -8.75
C ASP A 136 -0.11 16.98 -8.07
N PRO A 137 -0.42 16.59 -6.82
CA PRO A 137 0.33 15.56 -6.10
C PRO A 137 0.34 14.21 -6.82
N ARG A 138 -0.62 13.92 -7.71
CA ARG A 138 -0.62 12.69 -8.51
C ARG A 138 0.69 12.49 -9.27
N ILE A 139 1.34 13.58 -9.67
CA ILE A 139 2.62 13.52 -10.38
C ILE A 139 3.73 13.02 -9.45
N SER A 140 3.83 13.53 -8.21
CA SER A 140 4.86 13.09 -7.27
C SER A 140 4.63 11.66 -6.80
N TYR A 141 3.38 11.27 -6.56
CA TYR A 141 2.99 9.88 -6.28
C TYR A 141 3.38 8.95 -7.44
N THR A 142 3.00 9.29 -8.67
CA THR A 142 3.37 8.51 -9.85
C THR A 142 4.88 8.37 -9.96
N PHE A 143 5.62 9.47 -9.89
CA PHE A 143 7.07 9.46 -10.04
C PHE A 143 7.77 8.59 -9.00
N LEU A 144 7.49 8.81 -7.71
CA LEU A 144 8.11 8.05 -6.62
C LEU A 144 7.75 6.57 -6.67
N SER A 145 6.48 6.24 -6.94
CA SER A 145 6.04 4.85 -7.04
C SER A 145 6.69 4.10 -8.20
N GLN A 146 6.86 4.75 -9.35
CA GLN A 146 7.52 4.15 -10.51
C GLN A 146 9.02 3.95 -10.26
N VAL A 147 9.70 4.92 -9.63
CA VAL A 147 11.11 4.78 -9.22
C VAL A 147 11.29 3.63 -8.22
N ALA A 148 10.43 3.54 -7.23
CA ALA A 148 10.41 2.42 -6.29
C ALA A 148 10.13 1.09 -7.01
N GLY A 149 9.21 1.08 -7.99
CA GLY A 149 8.92 -0.07 -8.84
C GLY A 149 10.12 -0.58 -9.64
N ILE A 150 10.91 0.34 -10.22
CA ILE A 150 12.19 0.00 -10.86
C ILE A 150 13.12 -0.69 -9.86
N GLY A 151 13.25 -0.13 -8.65
CA GLY A 151 14.03 -0.71 -7.56
C GLY A 151 13.55 -2.11 -7.18
N VAL A 152 12.23 -2.31 -7.06
CA VAL A 152 11.61 -3.60 -6.74
C VAL A 152 11.89 -4.64 -7.83
N ILE A 153 11.61 -4.30 -9.09
CA ILE A 153 11.88 -5.19 -10.23
C ILE A 153 13.37 -5.54 -10.28
N PHE A 154 14.26 -4.55 -10.12
CA PHE A 154 15.70 -4.78 -10.12
C PHE A 154 16.14 -5.70 -8.97
N GLY A 155 15.60 -5.53 -7.76
CA GLY A 155 15.91 -6.39 -6.61
C GLY A 155 15.54 -7.87 -6.85
N PHE A 156 14.39 -8.13 -7.49
CA PHE A 156 14.01 -9.49 -7.88
C PHE A 156 14.91 -10.06 -8.99
N LEU A 157 15.26 -9.25 -9.99
CA LEU A 157 16.21 -9.67 -11.03
C LEU A 157 17.62 -9.96 -10.48
N TRP A 158 18.09 -9.13 -9.54
CA TRP A 158 19.37 -9.28 -8.87
C TRP A 158 19.45 -10.61 -8.11
N THR A 159 18.46 -10.87 -7.24
CA THR A 159 18.41 -12.11 -6.45
C THR A 159 18.29 -13.37 -7.33
N ALA A 160 17.62 -13.26 -8.48
CA ALA A 160 17.54 -14.33 -9.47
C ALA A 160 18.88 -14.59 -10.20
N LYS A 161 19.67 -13.55 -10.46
CA LYS A 161 20.98 -13.67 -11.12
C LYS A 161 22.00 -14.41 -10.26
N GLU A 162 22.02 -14.15 -8.95
CA GLU A 162 22.92 -14.84 -8.01
C GLU A 162 22.66 -16.36 -7.94
N ASN A 163 21.42 -16.78 -8.21
CA ASN A 163 20.97 -18.17 -8.12
C ASN A 163 20.67 -18.75 -9.52
N LEU A 164 21.73 -18.97 -10.31
CA LEU A 164 21.68 -19.35 -11.74
C LEU A 164 20.93 -20.66 -12.09
N LYS A 165 20.62 -21.54 -11.12
CA LYS A 165 20.21 -22.92 -11.41
C LYS A 165 18.80 -23.05 -12.00
N SER A 166 17.89 -22.10 -11.75
CA SER A 166 16.49 -22.17 -12.19
C SER A 166 15.82 -20.79 -12.38
N ASN A 167 16.57 -19.79 -12.82
CA ASN A 167 16.10 -18.40 -12.83
C ASN A 167 15.06 -18.06 -13.93
N SER A 168 14.81 -18.93 -14.91
CA SER A 168 13.93 -18.60 -16.03
C SER A 168 12.50 -18.31 -15.55
N LEU A 169 11.94 -17.18 -15.97
CA LEU A 169 10.60 -16.68 -15.63
C LEU A 169 10.35 -16.38 -14.14
N SER A 170 11.38 -16.35 -13.29
CA SER A 170 11.20 -16.10 -11.85
C SER A 170 10.54 -14.74 -11.58
N ILE A 171 10.78 -13.75 -12.45
CA ILE A 171 10.17 -12.42 -12.35
C ILE A 171 8.63 -12.47 -12.40
N LEU A 172 8.04 -13.47 -13.08
CA LEU A 172 6.59 -13.59 -13.16
C LEU A 172 5.94 -13.82 -11.79
N ILE A 173 6.68 -14.34 -10.79
CA ILE A 173 6.17 -14.44 -9.41
C ILE A 173 5.85 -13.06 -8.84
N LEU A 174 6.74 -12.08 -9.05
CA LEU A 174 6.49 -10.68 -8.69
C LEU A 174 5.37 -10.10 -9.54
N LEU A 175 5.45 -10.24 -10.86
CA LEU A 175 4.51 -9.59 -11.77
C LEU A 175 3.09 -10.17 -11.69
N SER A 176 2.92 -11.36 -11.12
CA SER A 176 1.61 -11.99 -10.88
C SER A 176 0.96 -11.60 -9.55
N SER A 177 1.66 -10.81 -8.73
CA SER A 177 1.17 -10.30 -7.45
C SER A 177 0.38 -9.02 -7.66
N GLY A 178 -0.85 -8.93 -7.14
CA GLY A 178 -1.64 -7.70 -7.17
C GLY A 178 -0.90 -6.51 -6.54
N GLY A 179 -0.15 -6.77 -5.47
CA GLY A 179 0.59 -5.75 -4.70
C GLY A 179 1.60 -4.93 -5.50
N ILE A 180 2.03 -5.42 -6.68
CA ILE A 180 2.89 -4.66 -7.58
C ILE A 180 2.20 -3.41 -8.15
N LEU A 181 0.86 -3.31 -8.13
CA LEU A 181 0.15 -2.12 -8.62
C LEU A 181 0.45 -0.85 -7.79
N LEU A 182 0.98 -0.97 -6.57
CA LEU A 182 1.56 0.17 -5.82
C LEU A 182 2.52 0.98 -6.69
N THR A 183 3.30 0.27 -7.50
CA THR A 183 4.35 0.84 -8.34
C THR A 183 3.83 1.54 -9.59
N PHE A 184 2.52 1.46 -9.87
CA PHE A 184 1.86 2.12 -10.98
C PHE A 184 1.39 3.55 -10.63
N GLY A 185 1.88 4.14 -9.54
CA GLY A 185 1.48 5.50 -9.13
C GLY A 185 0.17 5.56 -8.37
N TYR A 186 -0.22 4.47 -7.73
CA TYR A 186 -1.36 4.46 -6.82
C TYR A 186 -1.09 5.45 -5.66
N ALA A 187 -2.08 6.29 -5.35
CA ALA A 187 -1.96 7.37 -4.38
C ALA A 187 -2.08 6.84 -2.94
N GLU A 188 -1.11 6.02 -2.54
CA GLU A 188 -0.96 5.46 -1.19
C GLU A 188 0.49 5.60 -0.75
N ASN A 189 0.67 5.70 0.57
CA ASN A 189 1.97 5.83 1.21
C ASN A 189 2.57 4.47 1.58
N TYR A 190 2.41 3.49 0.68
CA TYR A 190 2.86 2.11 0.90
C TYR A 190 4.03 1.70 0.00
N THR A 191 4.38 2.53 -0.98
CA THR A 191 5.26 2.12 -2.06
C THR A 191 6.73 2.20 -1.62
N LEU A 192 7.13 3.24 -0.89
CA LEU A 192 8.53 3.43 -0.48
C LEU A 192 8.90 2.47 0.64
N VAL A 193 8.02 2.28 1.62
CA VAL A 193 8.24 1.25 2.66
C VAL A 193 8.32 -0.16 2.06
N THR A 194 7.54 -0.49 1.01
CA THR A 194 7.64 -1.79 0.32
C THR A 194 9.02 -1.97 -0.32
N ALA A 195 9.58 -0.94 -0.96
CA ALA A 195 10.94 -0.98 -1.48
C ALA A 195 11.99 -1.14 -0.35
N SER A 196 11.78 -0.47 0.78
CA SER A 196 12.64 -0.61 1.98
C SER A 196 12.58 -2.04 2.57
N HIS A 197 11.40 -2.65 2.63
CA HIS A 197 11.25 -4.05 3.06
C HIS A 197 11.94 -5.02 2.10
N LEU A 198 11.87 -4.79 0.78
CA LEU A 198 12.62 -5.61 -0.16
C LEU A 198 14.13 -5.50 0.08
N LEU A 199 14.65 -4.29 0.29
CA LEU A 199 16.05 -4.08 0.61
C LEU A 199 16.45 -4.84 1.88
N LEU A 200 15.61 -4.79 2.92
CA LEU A 200 15.78 -5.60 4.13
C LEU A 200 15.82 -7.10 3.82
N TYR A 201 14.88 -7.61 3.01
CA TYR A 201 14.81 -9.04 2.68
C TYR A 201 16.01 -9.52 1.87
N ILE A 202 16.48 -8.73 0.92
CA ILE A 202 17.71 -9.01 0.17
C ILE A 202 18.90 -9.01 1.13
N PHE A 203 19.02 -7.98 1.97
CA PHE A 203 20.09 -7.85 2.95
C PHE A 203 20.14 -9.04 3.91
N ILE A 204 19.05 -9.34 4.61
CA ILE A 204 19.04 -10.45 5.57
C ILE A 204 19.27 -11.79 4.87
N SER A 205 18.72 -12.01 3.67
CA SER A 205 18.90 -13.27 2.95
C SER A 205 20.35 -13.53 2.59
N GLU A 206 21.14 -12.48 2.35
CA GLU A 206 22.56 -12.63 2.05
C GLU A 206 23.39 -12.85 3.31
N TYR A 207 23.21 -12.04 4.33
CA TYR A 207 24.06 -12.06 5.52
C TYR A 207 23.75 -13.21 6.51
N VAL A 208 22.57 -13.84 6.43
CA VAL A 208 22.26 -15.02 7.26
C VAL A 208 22.90 -16.31 6.77
N LYS A 209 23.28 -16.40 5.49
CA LYS A 209 23.91 -17.59 4.89
C LYS A 209 25.33 -17.82 5.41
N ASN A 210 26.06 -16.73 5.63
CA ASN A 210 27.43 -16.74 6.13
C ASN A 210 27.54 -15.72 7.29
N PRO A 211 27.24 -16.12 8.53
CA PRO A 211 27.22 -15.23 9.70
C PRO A 211 28.62 -14.77 10.15
N LYS A 212 29.61 -14.74 9.24
CA LYS A 212 30.88 -14.08 9.48
C LYS A 212 30.59 -12.58 9.53
N ASP A 213 30.45 -12.09 10.75
CA ASP A 213 30.03 -10.74 11.15
C ASP A 213 28.55 -10.63 11.58
N ASN A 214 28.28 -11.23 12.74
CA ASN A 214 27.02 -11.07 13.48
C ASN A 214 26.68 -9.59 13.78
N LYS A 215 27.64 -8.65 13.71
CA LYS A 215 27.34 -7.23 13.94
C LYS A 215 26.69 -6.61 12.72
N LEU A 216 27.24 -6.82 11.53
CA LEU A 216 26.69 -6.25 10.31
C LEU A 216 25.25 -6.71 10.08
N LEU A 217 24.96 -8.01 10.23
CA LEU A 217 23.61 -8.53 10.13
C LEU A 217 22.66 -7.87 11.14
N LEU A 218 23.02 -7.86 12.43
CA LEU A 218 22.15 -7.33 13.49
C LEU A 218 21.95 -5.82 13.38
N TYR A 219 23.04 -5.06 13.27
CA TYR A 219 22.99 -3.59 13.20
C TYR A 219 22.42 -3.10 11.88
N GLY A 220 22.75 -3.74 10.76
CA GLY A 220 22.19 -3.45 9.45
C GLY A 220 20.69 -3.73 9.39
N ALA A 221 20.23 -4.88 9.88
CA ALA A 221 18.81 -5.20 9.95
C ALA A 221 18.05 -4.22 10.86
N THR A 222 18.60 -3.88 12.04
CA THR A 222 18.01 -2.87 12.92
C THR A 222 17.91 -1.51 12.26
N THR A 223 18.95 -1.08 11.53
CA THR A 223 18.97 0.18 10.79
C THR A 223 17.88 0.21 9.72
N LEU A 224 17.78 -0.84 8.91
CA LEU A 224 16.78 -0.94 7.84
C LEU A 224 15.35 -1.01 8.39
N VAL A 225 15.11 -1.72 9.49
CA VAL A 225 13.79 -1.74 10.16
C VAL A 225 13.45 -0.36 10.73
N ALA A 226 14.38 0.32 11.39
CA ALA A 226 14.16 1.66 11.92
C ALA A 226 13.85 2.69 10.82
N ILE A 227 14.59 2.64 9.69
CA ILE A 227 14.29 3.46 8.51
C ILE A 227 12.90 3.11 7.94
N SER A 228 12.58 1.82 7.84
CA SER A 228 11.26 1.38 7.35
C SER A 228 10.11 1.87 8.25
N MET A 229 10.32 1.97 9.57
CA MET A 229 9.36 2.54 10.51
C MET A 229 9.11 4.04 10.30
N LEU A 230 10.10 4.77 9.78
CA LEU A 230 9.92 6.18 9.44
C LEU A 230 9.14 6.37 8.13
N PHE A 231 9.22 5.41 7.20
CA PHE A 231 8.35 5.37 6.02
C PHE A 231 6.93 4.96 6.40
N HIS A 232 6.78 3.89 7.17
CA HIS A 232 5.49 3.46 7.70
C HIS A 232 5.62 2.66 9.00
N LEU A 233 4.87 3.05 10.02
CA LEU A 233 4.97 2.53 11.40
C LEU A 233 4.62 1.04 11.51
N VAL A 234 3.83 0.50 10.59
CA VAL A 234 3.57 -0.95 10.44
C VAL A 234 4.85 -1.79 10.44
N SER A 235 5.96 -1.22 9.97
CA SER A 235 7.28 -1.87 9.97
C SER A 235 7.75 -2.20 11.38
N GLY A 236 7.18 -1.59 12.42
CA GLY A 236 7.42 -1.91 13.82
C GLY A 236 7.13 -3.37 14.17
N TYR A 237 6.26 -4.06 13.44
CA TYR A 237 6.03 -5.50 13.63
C TYR A 237 7.27 -6.34 13.26
N LEU A 238 8.17 -5.82 12.42
CA LEU A 238 9.46 -6.47 12.12
C LEU A 238 10.43 -6.48 13.31
N VAL A 239 10.07 -5.87 14.46
CA VAL A 239 10.78 -6.12 15.73
C VAL A 239 10.80 -7.61 16.08
N LEU A 240 9.78 -8.39 15.69
CA LEU A 240 9.80 -9.85 15.86
C LEU A 240 10.89 -10.52 15.03
N LEU A 241 11.13 -10.04 13.81
CA LEU A 241 12.25 -10.47 12.99
C LEU A 241 13.59 -10.09 13.66
N LEU A 242 13.71 -8.86 14.17
CA LEU A 242 14.92 -8.43 14.87
C LEU A 242 15.19 -9.27 16.12
N ALA A 243 14.14 -9.61 16.88
CA ALA A 243 14.24 -10.48 18.05
C ALA A 243 14.70 -11.90 17.66
N TYR A 244 14.18 -12.45 16.56
CA TYR A 244 14.64 -13.72 16.01
C TYR A 244 16.11 -13.67 15.59
N LEU A 245 16.50 -12.65 14.81
CA LEU A 245 17.88 -12.48 14.37
C LEU A 245 18.84 -12.34 15.55
N TRP A 246 18.48 -11.54 16.56
CA TRP A 246 19.25 -11.41 17.79
C TRP A 246 19.35 -12.74 18.53
N TYR A 247 18.24 -13.47 18.67
CA TYR A 247 18.24 -14.73 19.41
C TYR A 247 19.13 -15.80 18.75
N GLU A 248 19.04 -15.95 17.43
CA GLU A 248 19.77 -16.98 16.67
C GLU A 248 21.22 -16.59 16.35
N HIS A 249 21.46 -15.34 15.96
CA HIS A 249 22.75 -14.91 15.43
C HIS A 249 23.61 -14.12 16.43
N SER A 250 23.10 -13.71 17.60
CA SER A 250 23.95 -13.12 18.62
C SER A 250 24.68 -14.19 19.46
N PRO A 251 26.02 -14.13 19.59
CA PRO A 251 26.75 -14.99 20.52
C PRO A 251 26.24 -14.85 21.95
N LYS A 252 26.23 -15.95 22.72
CA LYS A 252 25.68 -16.01 24.08
C LYS A 252 26.28 -14.93 24.99
N GLU A 253 27.59 -14.75 24.91
CA GLU A 253 28.38 -13.80 25.70
C GLU A 253 28.17 -12.33 25.29
N LYS A 254 27.60 -12.07 24.10
CA LYS A 254 27.36 -10.71 23.58
C LYS A 254 25.88 -10.35 23.47
N LYS A 255 24.95 -11.25 23.85
CA LYS A 255 23.50 -11.03 23.67
C LYS A 255 23.02 -9.69 24.24
N ILE A 256 23.36 -9.39 25.49
CA ILE A 256 22.95 -8.11 26.11
C ILE A 256 23.60 -6.92 25.42
N LYS A 257 24.90 -7.01 25.09
CA LYS A 257 25.61 -5.94 24.38
C LYS A 257 25.00 -5.65 23.01
N HIS A 258 24.71 -6.68 22.23
CA HIS A 258 24.06 -6.51 20.93
C HIS A 258 22.64 -5.97 21.07
N LEU A 259 21.87 -6.42 22.06
CA LEU A 259 20.53 -5.89 22.34
C LEU A 259 20.57 -4.39 22.64
N LEU A 260 21.48 -3.97 23.53
CA LEU A 260 21.66 -2.56 23.89
C LEU A 260 22.11 -1.71 22.70
N LEU A 261 23.06 -2.21 21.89
CA LEU A 261 23.55 -1.49 20.72
C LEU A 261 22.51 -1.41 19.61
N CYS A 262 21.76 -2.48 19.33
CA CYS A 262 20.62 -2.44 18.42
C CYS A 262 19.56 -1.46 18.93
N GLY A 263 19.23 -1.49 20.23
CA GLY A 263 18.33 -0.52 20.84
C GLY A 263 18.82 0.92 20.63
N LEU A 264 20.10 1.19 20.92
CA LEU A 264 20.71 2.50 20.72
C LEU A 264 20.66 2.94 19.25
N ILE A 265 20.97 2.06 18.30
CA ILE A 265 20.91 2.36 16.86
C ILE A 265 19.47 2.70 16.45
N GLY A 266 18.51 1.83 16.79
CA GLY A 266 17.10 2.06 16.47
C GLY A 266 16.58 3.38 17.05
N PHE A 267 16.84 3.64 18.34
CA PHE A 267 16.47 4.89 18.98
C PHE A 267 17.20 6.10 18.40
N SER A 268 18.47 5.99 18.04
CA SER A 268 19.23 7.09 17.42
C SER A 268 18.68 7.50 16.04
N ILE A 269 18.03 6.56 15.34
CA ILE A 269 17.35 6.84 14.07
C ILE A 269 15.95 7.40 14.34
N LEU A 270 15.16 6.76 15.19
CA LEU A 270 13.75 7.13 15.38
C LEU A 270 13.56 8.41 16.21
N ILE A 271 14.24 8.52 17.35
CA ILE A 271 14.01 9.60 18.32
C ILE A 271 14.17 10.99 17.69
N PRO A 272 15.23 11.30 16.91
CA PRO A 272 15.39 12.64 16.34
C PRO A 272 14.19 13.09 15.50
N TRP A 273 13.63 12.19 14.70
CA TRP A 273 12.48 12.49 13.84
C TRP A 273 11.20 12.70 14.65
N PHE A 274 10.88 11.78 15.57
CA PHE A 274 9.70 11.91 16.42
C PHE A 274 9.79 13.14 17.32
N VAL A 275 10.95 13.37 17.94
CA VAL A 275 11.18 14.54 18.81
C VAL A 275 11.06 15.84 18.03
N TYR A 276 11.66 15.92 16.84
CA TYR A 276 11.55 17.09 15.98
C TYR A 276 10.08 17.40 15.66
N PHE A 277 9.33 16.44 15.12
CA PHE A 277 7.95 16.68 14.71
C PHE A 277 6.93 16.81 15.86
N LEU A 278 7.21 16.23 17.03
CA LEU A 278 6.34 16.35 18.21
C LEU A 278 6.56 17.66 18.97
N PHE A 279 7.78 18.18 19.02
CA PHE A 279 8.14 19.26 19.95
C PHE A 279 8.75 20.50 19.28
N PHE A 280 9.41 20.38 18.14
CA PHE A 280 10.19 21.48 17.55
C PHE A 280 9.60 22.03 16.24
N HIS A 281 9.00 21.18 15.41
CA HIS A 281 8.39 21.59 14.15
C HIS A 281 7.12 22.42 14.38
N ASP A 282 6.85 23.35 13.46
CA ASP A 282 5.65 24.18 13.42
C ASP A 282 5.01 24.07 12.03
N PRO A 283 3.84 23.41 11.89
CA PRO A 283 2.99 22.89 12.96
C PRO A 283 3.53 21.62 13.63
N ALA A 284 3.15 21.37 14.88
CA ALA A 284 3.45 20.10 15.54
C ALA A 284 2.58 18.98 14.96
N ILE A 285 3.02 17.73 15.11
CA ILE A 285 2.27 16.58 14.63
C ILE A 285 0.94 16.44 15.39
N ASP A 286 -0.13 16.19 14.65
CA ASP A 286 -1.43 15.95 15.28
C ASP A 286 -1.43 14.57 15.94
N ARG A 287 -1.38 14.59 17.28
CA ARG A 287 -1.40 13.38 18.11
C ARG A 287 -2.70 12.60 17.97
N ASN A 288 -3.81 13.25 17.63
CA ASN A 288 -5.11 12.57 17.53
C ASN A 288 -5.28 11.82 16.20
N SER A 289 -4.38 12.03 15.24
CA SER A 289 -4.42 11.42 13.91
C SER A 289 -3.62 10.11 13.80
N THR A 290 -3.01 9.58 14.88
CA THR A 290 -2.23 8.33 14.81
C THR A 290 -3.07 7.07 15.06
N HIS A 291 -2.77 6.03 14.31
CA HIS A 291 -3.28 4.67 14.52
C HIS A 291 -2.87 4.04 15.87
N LEU A 292 -1.92 4.63 16.59
CA LEU A 292 -1.51 4.17 17.92
C LEU A 292 -2.45 4.56 19.06
N ILE A 293 -3.28 5.61 18.89
CA ILE A 293 -4.06 6.23 19.98
C ILE A 293 -5.55 5.84 19.93
N HIS A 294 -6.11 5.60 18.74
CA HIS A 294 -7.41 4.91 18.58
C HIS A 294 -7.23 3.43 18.90
N PRO A 295 -8.22 2.69 19.46
CA PRO A 295 -7.99 1.34 19.99
C PRO A 295 -7.24 0.51 18.93
N PRO A 296 -5.94 0.29 19.14
CA PRO A 296 -5.05 -0.10 18.05
C PRO A 296 -5.27 -1.56 17.70
N PHE A 297 -6.03 -2.27 18.52
CA PHE A 297 -6.32 -3.67 18.34
C PHE A 297 -7.81 -3.88 18.16
N TYR A 298 -8.15 -4.86 17.33
CA TYR A 298 -9.53 -5.28 17.18
C TYR A 298 -10.14 -5.70 18.53
N PRO A 299 -11.41 -5.37 18.76
CA PRO A 299 -12.20 -5.99 19.82
C PRO A 299 -12.13 -7.52 19.72
N LYS A 300 -12.02 -8.21 20.88
CA LYS A 300 -11.84 -9.69 20.93
C LYS A 300 -12.90 -10.46 20.13
N ASN A 301 -14.15 -9.97 20.10
CA ASN A 301 -15.25 -10.56 19.35
C ASN A 301 -15.09 -10.39 17.82
N ARG A 302 -14.39 -9.36 17.34
CA ARG A 302 -14.12 -9.14 15.91
C ARG A 302 -12.95 -9.98 15.41
N LEU A 303 -11.95 -10.25 16.25
CA LEU A 303 -10.77 -11.07 15.91
C LEU A 303 -11.11 -12.47 15.34
N VAL A 304 -12.21 -13.08 15.80
CA VAL A 304 -12.66 -14.41 15.36
C VAL A 304 -13.89 -14.35 14.44
N SER A 305 -14.29 -13.16 14.02
CA SER A 305 -15.47 -13.00 13.18
C SER A 305 -15.20 -13.49 11.75
N LEU A 306 -16.22 -14.10 11.13
CA LEU A 306 -16.15 -14.53 9.72
C LEU A 306 -15.88 -13.34 8.78
N ASN A 307 -16.39 -12.15 9.12
CA ASN A 307 -16.12 -10.93 8.37
C ASN A 307 -14.63 -10.60 8.38
N HIS A 308 -14.00 -10.59 9.55
CA HIS A 308 -12.57 -10.30 9.65
C HIS A 308 -11.70 -11.31 8.88
N ILE A 309 -12.03 -12.61 8.96
CA ILE A 309 -11.36 -13.65 8.16
C ILE A 309 -11.53 -13.38 6.66
N LYS A 310 -12.75 -13.02 6.22
CA LYS A 310 -13.03 -12.67 4.83
C LYS A 310 -12.22 -11.45 4.37
N GLU A 311 -12.07 -10.43 5.21
CA GLU A 311 -11.25 -9.23 4.94
C GLU A 311 -9.79 -9.62 4.66
N ILE A 312 -9.15 -10.34 5.60
CA ILE A 312 -7.75 -10.79 5.48
C ILE A 312 -7.57 -11.67 4.24
N LEU A 313 -8.46 -12.66 4.03
CA LEU A 313 -8.37 -13.55 2.87
C LEU A 313 -8.54 -12.81 1.56
N SER A 314 -9.36 -11.74 1.52
CA SER A 314 -9.53 -10.91 0.33
C SER A 314 -8.25 -10.15 0.00
N VAL A 315 -7.58 -9.56 1.00
CA VAL A 315 -6.30 -8.86 0.83
C VAL A 315 -5.20 -9.82 0.37
N LEU A 316 -5.08 -10.98 1.02
CA LEU A 316 -4.07 -11.99 0.66
C LEU A 316 -4.33 -12.56 -0.72
N TYR A 317 -5.59 -12.80 -1.07
CA TYR A 317 -5.95 -13.28 -2.38
C TYR A 317 -5.55 -12.27 -3.45
N TRP A 318 -6.00 -11.03 -3.32
CA TRP A 318 -5.72 -10.01 -4.31
C TRP A 318 -4.22 -9.74 -4.44
N ASN A 319 -3.51 -9.59 -3.32
CA ASN A 319 -2.10 -9.22 -3.36
C ASN A 319 -1.14 -10.37 -3.64
N ALA A 320 -1.39 -11.57 -3.12
CA ALA A 320 -0.41 -12.66 -3.13
C ALA A 320 -0.99 -14.03 -3.53
N SER A 321 -2.19 -14.12 -4.11
CA SER A 321 -2.84 -15.41 -4.39
C SER A 321 -1.97 -16.37 -5.19
N VAL A 322 -1.40 -15.94 -6.32
CA VAL A 322 -0.64 -16.84 -7.19
C VAL A 322 0.63 -17.35 -6.51
N ALA A 323 1.36 -16.48 -5.80
CA ALA A 323 2.52 -16.87 -5.00
C ALA A 323 2.15 -17.78 -3.82
N THR A 324 1.04 -17.49 -3.13
CA THR A 324 0.52 -18.31 -2.03
C THR A 324 0.11 -19.69 -2.51
N LEU A 325 -0.62 -19.77 -3.62
CA LEU A 325 -1.00 -21.03 -4.27
C LEU A 325 0.23 -21.81 -4.70
N PHE A 326 1.23 -21.15 -5.29
CA PHE A 326 2.50 -21.77 -5.62
C PHE A 326 3.15 -22.42 -4.39
N LEU A 327 3.31 -21.67 -3.30
CA LEU A 327 3.89 -22.17 -2.05
C LEU A 327 3.06 -23.33 -1.45
N LEU A 328 1.74 -23.20 -1.41
CA LEU A 328 0.84 -24.26 -0.93
C LEU A 328 0.99 -25.55 -1.72
N HIS A 329 1.10 -25.46 -3.04
CA HIS A 329 1.37 -26.63 -3.88
C HIS A 329 2.73 -27.27 -3.54
N GLN A 330 3.78 -26.48 -3.28
CA GLN A 330 5.07 -27.04 -2.86
C GLN A 330 4.98 -27.72 -1.49
N ILE A 331 4.27 -27.11 -0.54
CA ILE A 331 4.02 -27.68 0.79
C ILE A 331 3.30 -29.03 0.69
N ILE A 332 2.27 -29.12 -0.16
CA ILE A 332 1.42 -30.33 -0.25
C ILE A 332 2.10 -31.44 -1.06
N PHE A 333 2.65 -31.12 -2.24
CA PHE A 333 3.09 -32.11 -3.23
C PHE A 333 4.61 -32.29 -3.32
N TYR A 334 5.41 -31.39 -2.71
CA TYR A 334 6.87 -31.39 -2.74
C TYR A 334 7.45 -31.29 -1.32
N GLN A 335 6.88 -32.06 -0.40
CA GLN A 335 7.16 -31.98 1.04
C GLN A 335 8.65 -32.10 1.39
N SER A 336 9.41 -32.96 0.72
CA SER A 336 10.85 -33.15 0.99
C SER A 336 11.67 -31.92 0.58
N GLU A 337 11.43 -31.39 -0.62
CA GLU A 337 12.05 -30.16 -1.12
C GLU A 337 11.67 -28.97 -0.26
N TRP A 338 10.38 -28.83 0.08
CA TRP A 338 9.89 -27.79 0.98
C TRP A 338 10.55 -27.86 2.36
N LYS A 339 10.59 -29.04 2.99
CA LYS A 339 11.26 -29.24 4.28
C LYS A 339 12.73 -28.85 4.23
N ASN A 340 13.43 -29.12 3.12
CA ASN A 340 14.82 -28.74 2.96
C ASN A 340 14.99 -27.24 2.70
N PHE A 341 14.08 -26.64 1.94
CA PHE A 341 14.07 -25.20 1.66
C PHE A 341 13.80 -24.36 2.91
N ILE A 342 12.77 -24.70 3.69
CA ILE A 342 12.37 -23.92 4.86
C ILE A 342 13.36 -24.04 6.03
N LYS A 343 14.20 -25.09 6.03
CA LYS A 343 15.29 -25.25 7.02
C LYS A 343 16.43 -24.26 6.81
N ARG A 344 16.56 -23.65 5.63
CA ARG A 344 17.62 -22.70 5.31
C ARG A 344 17.45 -21.41 6.13
N PRO A 345 18.53 -20.80 6.64
CA PRO A 345 18.45 -19.57 7.44
C PRO A 345 17.68 -18.44 6.74
N GLU A 346 17.93 -18.23 5.45
CA GLU A 346 17.27 -17.19 4.64
C GLU A 346 15.77 -17.42 4.52
N SER A 347 15.32 -18.67 4.38
CA SER A 347 13.89 -18.99 4.32
C SER A 347 13.20 -18.78 5.67
N LYS A 348 13.89 -19.09 6.78
CA LYS A 348 13.34 -18.92 8.13
C LYS A 348 13.10 -17.45 8.46
N VAL A 349 14.04 -16.56 8.15
CA VAL A 349 13.88 -15.12 8.44
C VAL A 349 12.73 -14.52 7.66
N ILE A 350 12.53 -14.94 6.40
CA ILE A 350 11.37 -14.51 5.62
C ILE A 350 10.07 -15.07 6.21
N ALA A 351 10.04 -16.34 6.65
CA ALA A 351 8.89 -16.91 7.33
C ALA A 351 8.52 -16.18 8.64
N VAL A 352 9.52 -15.73 9.42
CA VAL A 352 9.30 -14.90 10.61
C VAL A 352 8.72 -13.53 10.22
N SER A 353 9.15 -12.95 9.10
CA SER A 353 8.60 -11.69 8.57
C SER A 353 7.14 -11.87 8.14
N ILE A 354 6.81 -12.97 7.46
CA ILE A 354 5.43 -13.35 7.13
C ILE A 354 4.61 -13.41 8.42
N PHE A 355 5.07 -14.18 9.41
CA PHE A 355 4.38 -14.30 10.69
C PHE A 355 4.14 -12.94 11.37
N ALA A 356 5.16 -12.07 11.42
CA ALA A 356 5.06 -10.74 12.01
C ALA A 356 3.96 -9.88 11.36
N PHE A 357 3.89 -9.88 10.03
CA PHE A 357 2.86 -9.14 9.31
C PHE A 357 1.48 -9.80 9.39
N PHE A 358 1.40 -11.13 9.47
CA PHE A 358 0.13 -11.80 9.79
C PHE A 358 -0.39 -11.39 11.17
N LEU A 359 0.49 -11.27 12.18
CA LEU A 359 0.07 -10.74 13.50
C LEU A 359 -0.49 -9.32 13.37
N HIS A 360 0.15 -8.43 12.59
CA HIS A 360 -0.42 -7.11 12.33
C HIS A 360 -1.81 -7.20 11.70
N GLY A 361 -1.96 -7.98 10.62
CA GLY A 361 -3.23 -8.13 9.91
C GLY A 361 -4.32 -8.88 10.68
N PHE A 362 -4.00 -9.58 11.76
CA PHE A 362 -5.00 -10.18 12.65
C PHE A 362 -5.33 -9.29 13.84
N PHE A 363 -4.35 -8.58 14.40
CA PHE A 363 -4.55 -7.88 15.66
C PHE A 363 -4.87 -6.41 15.48
N HIS A 364 -4.30 -5.72 14.49
CA HIS A 364 -4.41 -4.28 14.37
C HIS A 364 -5.77 -3.86 13.79
N ASN A 365 -6.39 -2.80 14.31
CA ASN A 365 -7.70 -2.33 13.84
C ASN A 365 -7.54 -1.18 12.83
N PRO A 366 -8.06 -1.28 11.60
CA PRO A 366 -8.13 -0.16 10.67
C PRO A 366 -9.06 0.93 11.21
N GLN A 367 -8.55 2.15 11.27
CA GLN A 367 -9.25 3.38 11.66
C GLN A 367 -10.33 3.79 10.65
N LEU A 368 -10.05 3.80 9.34
CA LEU A 368 -11.08 4.05 8.29
C LEU A 368 -11.92 2.80 7.96
N GLY A 369 -11.61 1.67 8.62
CA GLY A 369 -12.28 0.39 8.39
C GLY A 369 -11.80 -0.33 7.14
N PHE A 370 -12.34 -1.53 6.90
CA PHE A 370 -12.04 -2.31 5.70
C PHE A 370 -13.08 -2.00 4.60
N PRO A 371 -12.67 -1.77 3.34
CA PRO A 371 -11.30 -1.91 2.83
C PRO A 371 -10.44 -0.64 2.94
N ALA A 372 -11.02 0.54 3.20
CA ALA A 372 -10.37 1.86 3.06
C ALA A 372 -9.00 2.05 3.75
N ASP A 373 -8.79 1.49 4.94
CA ASP A 373 -7.51 1.66 5.67
C ASP A 373 -6.51 0.53 5.41
N TRP A 374 -7.02 -0.61 4.94
CA TRP A 374 -6.23 -1.80 4.61
C TRP A 374 -6.17 -1.98 3.10
N ASP A 375 -6.30 -0.84 2.40
CA ASP A 375 -6.84 -0.89 1.08
C ASP A 375 -5.83 -1.49 0.12
N LEU A 376 -6.32 -2.54 -0.54
CA LEU A 376 -5.84 -3.08 -1.81
C LEU A 376 -4.44 -3.62 -1.92
N MET A 377 -3.45 -3.14 -1.18
CA MET A 377 -2.05 -3.33 -1.52
C MET A 377 -1.17 -3.55 -0.28
N GLY A 378 -1.77 -3.74 0.90
CA GLY A 378 -1.07 -3.81 2.17
C GLY A 378 0.14 -4.74 2.17
N PHE A 379 1.19 -4.34 2.88
CA PHE A 379 2.57 -4.86 2.90
C PHE A 379 2.76 -6.37 3.11
N TYR A 380 1.71 -7.08 3.51
CA TYR A 380 1.68 -8.51 3.81
C TYR A 380 2.14 -9.38 2.64
N TRP A 381 2.03 -8.88 1.41
CA TRP A 381 2.26 -9.66 0.20
C TRP A 381 3.74 -9.87 -0.13
N LEU A 382 4.57 -8.86 0.09
CA LEU A 382 5.97 -8.87 -0.35
C LEU A 382 6.77 -10.04 0.24
N PRO A 383 6.73 -10.34 1.55
CA PRO A 383 7.50 -11.46 2.08
C PRO A 383 7.01 -12.82 1.56
N ILE A 384 5.71 -12.96 1.26
CA ILE A 384 5.16 -14.20 0.64
C ILE A 384 5.68 -14.34 -0.79
N VAL A 385 5.59 -13.28 -1.59
CA VAL A 385 6.07 -13.25 -2.98
C VAL A 385 7.58 -13.46 -3.05
N PHE A 386 8.33 -12.85 -2.13
CA PHE A 386 9.78 -13.03 -2.03
C PHE A 386 10.14 -14.47 -1.64
N LEU A 387 9.43 -15.10 -0.69
CA LEU A 387 9.65 -16.51 -0.34
C LEU A 387 9.35 -17.45 -1.52
N ALA A 388 8.26 -17.20 -2.26
CA ALA A 388 7.91 -17.93 -3.48
C ALA A 388 9.01 -17.79 -4.54
N HIS A 389 9.52 -16.57 -4.72
CA HIS A 389 10.62 -16.29 -5.63
C HIS A 389 11.90 -17.04 -5.23
N GLN A 390 12.29 -17.00 -3.95
CA GLN A 390 13.44 -17.74 -3.43
C GLN A 390 13.27 -19.26 -3.64
N PHE A 391 12.08 -19.81 -3.39
CA PHE A 391 11.84 -21.23 -3.66
C PHE A 391 12.03 -21.56 -5.15
N TRP A 392 11.48 -20.73 -6.04
CA TRP A 392 11.56 -20.95 -7.49
C TRP A 392 13.00 -20.96 -8.00
N ILE A 393 13.78 -19.92 -7.70
CA ILE A 393 15.16 -19.79 -8.21
C ILE A 393 16.11 -20.85 -7.63
N GLN A 394 15.79 -21.39 -6.45
CA GLN A 394 16.60 -22.41 -5.76
C GLN A 394 16.15 -23.85 -6.06
N SER A 395 14.95 -24.05 -6.61
CA SER A 395 14.49 -25.38 -7.03
C SER A 395 15.30 -25.90 -8.22
N LYS A 396 15.43 -27.22 -8.36
CA LYS A 396 16.19 -27.84 -9.45
C LYS A 396 15.39 -27.92 -10.76
N GLU A 397 14.07 -27.83 -10.69
CA GLU A 397 13.18 -28.00 -11.84
C GLU A 397 12.09 -26.94 -11.91
N ASN A 398 12.21 -26.03 -12.87
CA ASN A 398 11.09 -25.19 -13.29
C ASN A 398 10.04 -26.04 -14.00
N LYS A 399 8.89 -26.17 -13.35
CA LYS A 399 7.74 -26.88 -13.91
C LYS A 399 6.98 -25.92 -14.81
N ILE A 400 6.98 -26.21 -16.10
CA ILE A 400 6.27 -25.43 -17.12
C ILE A 400 4.78 -25.28 -16.79
N GLU A 401 4.20 -26.19 -16.01
CA GLU A 401 2.80 -26.12 -15.56
C GLU A 401 2.46 -24.87 -14.73
N TRP A 402 3.47 -24.23 -14.11
CA TRP A 402 3.31 -22.98 -13.36
C TRP A 402 3.41 -21.72 -14.23
N VAL A 403 3.83 -21.84 -15.49
CA VAL A 403 3.93 -20.68 -16.39
C VAL A 403 2.55 -20.08 -16.69
N PRO A 404 1.51 -20.85 -17.07
CA PRO A 404 0.18 -20.27 -17.29
C PRO A 404 -0.43 -19.59 -16.05
N PRO A 405 -0.33 -20.14 -14.81
CA PRO A 405 -0.83 -19.45 -13.61
C PRO A 405 -0.16 -18.10 -13.36
N PHE A 406 1.17 -18.02 -13.53
CA PHE A 406 1.88 -16.76 -13.36
C PHE A 406 1.52 -15.75 -14.45
N LEU A 407 1.48 -16.17 -15.72
CA LEU A 407 1.05 -15.32 -16.82
C LEU A 407 -0.38 -14.82 -16.65
N PHE A 408 -1.28 -15.64 -16.13
CA PHE A 408 -2.64 -15.23 -15.80
C PHE A 408 -2.65 -14.14 -14.73
N GLY A 409 -1.93 -14.34 -13.62
CA GLY A 409 -1.82 -13.30 -12.59
C GLY A 409 -1.26 -12.00 -13.14
N THR A 410 -0.21 -12.05 -13.96
CA THR A 410 0.34 -10.86 -14.63
C THR A 410 -0.66 -10.19 -15.56
N THR A 411 -1.44 -10.98 -16.30
CA THR A 411 -2.51 -10.46 -17.17
C THR A 411 -3.61 -9.77 -16.36
N ILE A 412 -4.01 -10.35 -15.22
CA ILE A 412 -4.98 -9.76 -14.30
C ILE A 412 -4.47 -8.43 -13.74
N VAL A 413 -3.21 -8.36 -13.32
CA VAL A 413 -2.55 -7.11 -12.87
C VAL A 413 -2.59 -6.06 -13.98
N MET A 414 -2.22 -6.40 -15.21
CA MET A 414 -2.24 -5.46 -16.33
C MET A 414 -3.66 -5.00 -16.70
N ILE A 415 -4.65 -5.90 -16.70
CA ILE A 415 -6.07 -5.53 -16.90
C ILE A 415 -6.49 -4.52 -15.83
N SER A 416 -6.10 -4.75 -14.59
CA SER A 416 -6.40 -3.85 -13.48
C SER A 416 -5.70 -2.51 -13.62
N ALA A 417 -4.41 -2.47 -13.98
CA ALA A 417 -3.70 -1.23 -14.27
C ALA A 417 -4.37 -0.42 -15.39
N ILE A 418 -4.71 -1.07 -16.51
CA ILE A 418 -5.39 -0.42 -17.66
C ILE A 418 -6.76 0.13 -17.24
N THR A 419 -7.51 -0.61 -16.43
CA THR A 419 -8.82 -0.16 -15.97
C THR A 419 -8.68 1.02 -14.99
N LEU A 420 -7.76 0.92 -14.04
CA LEU A 420 -7.51 1.94 -13.02
C LEU A 420 -6.77 3.17 -13.56
N ASN A 421 -6.22 3.10 -14.77
CA ASN A 421 -5.71 4.26 -15.50
C ASN A 421 -6.84 5.15 -16.04
N ARG A 422 -8.07 4.63 -16.14
CA ARG A 422 -9.24 5.42 -16.57
C ARG A 422 -9.68 6.35 -15.44
N THR A 423 -9.86 7.62 -15.78
CA THR A 423 -10.37 8.65 -14.87
C THR A 423 -11.89 8.68 -14.88
N ASN A 424 -12.47 9.14 -13.78
CA ASN A 424 -13.89 9.45 -13.69
C ASN A 424 -14.06 10.96 -13.94
N PRO A 425 -14.76 11.38 -15.02
CA PRO A 425 -14.90 12.80 -15.36
C PRO A 425 -15.48 13.66 -14.24
N ASP A 426 -16.47 13.14 -13.50
CA ASP A 426 -17.10 13.87 -12.40
C ASP A 426 -16.12 14.09 -11.24
N LYS A 427 -15.24 13.11 -10.97
CA LYS A 427 -14.20 13.22 -9.95
C LYS A 427 -13.04 14.11 -10.39
N GLU A 428 -12.67 14.12 -11.67
CA GLU A 428 -11.69 15.09 -12.19
C GLU A 428 -12.19 16.52 -12.05
N ILE A 429 -13.46 16.79 -12.37
CA ILE A 429 -14.07 18.10 -12.15
C ILE A 429 -14.07 18.45 -10.66
N LEU A 430 -14.47 17.52 -9.79
CA LEU A 430 -14.43 17.71 -8.34
C LEU A 430 -13.01 18.00 -7.85
N TRP A 431 -12.01 17.31 -8.38
CA TRP A 431 -10.61 17.49 -8.04
C TRP A 431 -10.10 18.86 -8.49
N ASP A 432 -10.38 19.28 -9.72
CA ASP A 432 -10.02 20.61 -10.21
C ASP A 432 -10.68 21.72 -9.38
N VAL A 433 -11.97 21.58 -9.07
CA VAL A 433 -12.67 22.50 -8.16
C VAL A 433 -12.04 22.50 -6.77
N THR A 434 -11.62 21.34 -6.26
CA THR A 434 -10.96 21.21 -4.95
C THR A 434 -9.61 21.91 -4.95
N LYS A 435 -8.78 21.75 -5.98
CA LYS A 435 -7.50 22.46 -6.14
C LYS A 435 -7.68 23.97 -6.08
N THR A 436 -8.62 24.52 -6.85
CA THR A 436 -8.92 25.96 -6.81
C THR A 436 -9.46 26.41 -5.46
N THR A 437 -10.30 25.58 -4.83
CA THR A 437 -10.82 25.85 -3.48
C THR A 437 -9.71 25.87 -2.43
N ILE A 438 -8.70 25.01 -2.53
CA ILE A 438 -7.51 25.04 -1.68
C ILE A 438 -6.78 26.38 -1.88
N GLN A 439 -6.58 26.84 -3.11
CA GLN A 439 -5.91 28.12 -3.36
C GLN A 439 -6.66 29.31 -2.75
N SER A 440 -7.98 29.38 -2.92
CA SER A 440 -8.81 30.41 -2.28
C SER A 440 -8.75 30.32 -0.75
N TYR A 441 -8.82 29.10 -0.21
CA TYR A 441 -8.72 28.86 1.22
C TYR A 441 -7.40 29.37 1.80
N LEU A 442 -6.28 29.09 1.13
CA LEU A 442 -4.95 29.55 1.53
C LEU A 442 -4.87 31.08 1.54
N ALA A 443 -5.37 31.74 0.49
CA ALA A 443 -5.36 33.19 0.38
C ALA A 443 -6.13 33.87 1.52
N GLU A 444 -7.25 33.27 1.94
CA GLU A 444 -8.11 33.81 3.00
C GLU A 444 -7.61 33.48 4.42
N ASN A 445 -7.09 32.28 4.65
CA ASN A 445 -6.95 31.73 6.01
C ASN A 445 -5.50 31.54 6.46
N LYS A 446 -4.51 31.56 5.56
CA LYS A 446 -3.11 31.26 5.91
C LYS A 446 -2.58 32.14 7.05
N LYS A 447 -2.83 33.45 7.00
CA LYS A 447 -2.39 34.38 8.05
C LYS A 447 -2.99 34.05 9.43
N TYR A 448 -4.25 33.61 9.47
CA TYR A 448 -4.90 33.21 10.71
C TYR A 448 -4.32 31.88 11.22
N ILE A 449 -4.18 30.89 10.34
CA ILE A 449 -3.58 29.59 10.68
C ILE A 449 -2.16 29.79 11.23
N ASP A 450 -1.34 30.62 10.57
CA ASP A 450 0.04 30.91 11.00
C ASP A 450 0.10 31.55 12.41
N SER A 451 -0.98 32.21 12.86
CA SER A 451 -1.10 32.82 14.18
C SER A 451 -1.51 31.85 15.30
N LEU A 452 -2.02 30.67 14.96
CA LEU A 452 -2.42 29.66 15.94
C LEU A 452 -1.19 29.03 16.62
N PRO A 453 -1.34 28.47 17.84
CA PRO A 453 -0.33 27.61 18.43
C PRO A 453 0.03 26.44 17.50
N LYS A 454 1.31 26.04 17.49
CA LYS A 454 1.82 24.99 16.59
C LYS A 454 1.05 23.67 16.74
N GLU A 455 0.54 23.36 17.92
CA GLU A 455 -0.25 22.16 18.22
C GLU A 455 -1.63 22.17 17.55
N ASP A 456 -2.20 23.36 17.34
CA ASP A 456 -3.57 23.53 16.85
C ASP A 456 -3.62 23.71 15.33
N LYS A 457 -2.60 24.31 14.73
CA LYS A 457 -2.53 24.66 13.30
C LYS A 457 -3.02 23.55 12.37
N LYS A 458 -2.48 22.34 12.55
CA LYS A 458 -2.77 21.22 11.66
C LYS A 458 -4.20 20.73 11.81
N PHE A 459 -4.64 20.47 13.04
CA PHE A 459 -5.98 19.97 13.34
C PHE A 459 -7.04 21.01 12.96
N PHE A 460 -6.79 22.29 13.29
CA PHE A 460 -7.64 23.41 12.89
C PHE A 460 -7.78 23.51 11.38
N ALA A 461 -6.67 23.53 10.63
CA ALA A 461 -6.69 23.72 9.18
C ALA A 461 -7.47 22.62 8.47
N LYS A 462 -7.35 21.35 8.90
CA LYS A 462 -8.13 20.25 8.34
C LYS A 462 -9.63 20.42 8.57
N GLY A 463 -10.03 20.72 9.80
CA GLY A 463 -11.45 20.91 10.13
C GLY A 463 -12.06 22.14 9.46
N ASP A 464 -11.36 23.28 9.50
CA ASP A 464 -11.84 24.51 8.88
C ASP A 464 -11.91 24.39 7.36
N PHE A 465 -10.92 23.73 6.73
CA PHE A 465 -10.96 23.46 5.30
C PHE A 465 -12.11 22.54 4.90
N LEU A 466 -12.42 21.50 5.69
CA LEU A 466 -13.57 20.61 5.44
C LEU A 466 -14.87 21.43 5.30
N PHE A 467 -15.12 22.33 6.25
CA PHE A 467 -16.33 23.18 6.21
C PHE A 467 -16.26 24.22 5.09
N TYR A 468 -15.11 24.87 4.89
CA TYR A 468 -14.89 25.83 3.80
C TYR A 468 -15.18 25.21 2.43
N LYS A 469 -14.63 24.02 2.19
CA LYS A 469 -14.85 23.22 0.99
C LYS A 469 -16.32 22.86 0.85
N GLY A 470 -16.95 22.36 1.92
CA GLY A 470 -18.38 22.02 1.94
C GLY A 470 -19.26 23.19 1.47
N VAL A 471 -19.03 24.39 2.00
CA VAL A 471 -19.74 25.61 1.57
C VAL A 471 -19.46 25.94 0.10
N THR A 472 -18.19 26.01 -0.27
CA THR A 472 -17.77 26.50 -1.59
C THR A 472 -18.23 25.57 -2.71
N ILE A 473 -18.11 24.26 -2.52
CA ILE A 473 -18.54 23.27 -3.52
C ILE A 473 -20.06 23.20 -3.57
N THR A 474 -20.77 23.21 -2.43
CA THR A 474 -22.25 23.19 -2.43
C THR A 474 -22.83 24.39 -3.17
N LYS A 475 -22.21 25.57 -3.07
CA LYS A 475 -22.61 26.76 -3.85
C LYS A 475 -22.49 26.55 -5.37
N LYS A 476 -21.56 25.70 -5.83
CA LYS A 476 -21.33 25.37 -7.25
C LYS A 476 -22.19 24.19 -7.76
N LEU A 477 -22.85 23.44 -6.88
CA LEU A 477 -23.80 22.40 -7.27
C LEU A 477 -25.04 23.01 -7.93
N CYS A 478 -25.71 22.22 -8.77
CA CYS A 478 -27.05 22.55 -9.26
C CYS A 478 -28.01 22.79 -8.09
N ASP A 479 -29.10 23.51 -8.32
CA ASP A 479 -30.08 23.78 -7.26
C ASP A 479 -30.83 22.50 -6.86
N PHE A 480 -31.01 22.31 -5.54
CA PHE A 480 -31.79 21.24 -4.94
C PHE A 480 -32.41 21.69 -3.60
N PRO A 481 -33.50 21.07 -3.12
CA PRO A 481 -34.32 21.60 -2.02
C PRO A 481 -33.56 21.92 -0.73
N THR A 482 -32.54 21.13 -0.37
CA THR A 482 -31.78 21.29 0.88
C THR A 482 -30.47 22.06 0.73
N LYS A 483 -30.16 22.59 -0.46
CA LYS A 483 -28.87 23.24 -0.79
C LYS A 483 -28.51 24.36 0.18
N ASN A 484 -29.44 25.30 0.37
CA ASN A 484 -29.22 26.46 1.24
C ASN A 484 -29.13 26.06 2.72
N GLU A 485 -29.83 24.99 3.12
CA GLU A 485 -29.75 24.47 4.48
C GLU A 485 -28.37 23.86 4.76
N ILE A 486 -27.84 23.04 3.84
CA ILE A 486 -26.49 22.47 3.95
C ILE A 486 -25.44 23.59 4.02
N ILE A 487 -25.53 24.60 3.14
CA ILE A 487 -24.63 25.76 3.17
C ILE A 487 -24.67 26.44 4.54
N ARG A 488 -25.89 26.74 5.05
CA ARG A 488 -26.06 27.40 6.34
C ARG A 488 -25.49 26.57 7.50
N LYS A 489 -25.72 25.25 7.51
CA LYS A 489 -25.16 24.34 8.54
C LYS A 489 -23.63 24.33 8.47
N MET A 490 -23.04 24.21 7.28
CA MET A 490 -21.58 24.22 7.11
C MET A 490 -20.95 25.57 7.50
N GLU A 491 -21.59 26.70 7.16
CA GLU A 491 -21.15 28.02 7.59
C GLU A 491 -21.25 28.19 9.12
N SER A 492 -22.29 27.64 9.75
CA SER A 492 -22.42 27.61 11.22
C SER A 492 -21.30 26.79 11.84
N HIS A 493 -21.11 25.54 11.40
CA HIS A 493 -20.05 24.67 11.92
C HIS A 493 -18.67 25.27 11.75
N ARG A 494 -18.40 25.98 10.64
CA ARG A 494 -17.14 26.69 10.44
C ARG A 494 -16.93 27.81 11.46
N LYS A 495 -17.97 28.60 11.75
CA LYS A 495 -17.92 29.66 12.78
C LYS A 495 -17.71 29.08 14.16
N ASP A 496 -18.48 28.04 14.50
CA ASP A 496 -18.39 27.34 15.77
C ASP A 496 -17.02 26.67 15.93
N TRP A 497 -16.45 26.14 14.84
CA TRP A 497 -15.11 25.59 14.80
C TRP A 497 -14.07 26.65 15.17
N LYS A 498 -14.09 27.80 14.48
CA LYS A 498 -13.18 28.91 14.75
C LYS A 498 -13.32 29.45 16.16
N GLN A 499 -14.54 29.71 16.61
CA GLN A 499 -14.82 30.16 17.97
C GLN A 499 -14.35 29.13 19.00
N GLY A 500 -14.46 27.84 18.69
CA GLY A 500 -14.03 26.74 19.55
C GLY A 500 -12.54 26.81 19.92
N PHE A 501 -11.68 27.15 18.95
CA PHE A 501 -10.25 27.37 19.17
C PHE A 501 -9.97 28.73 19.82
N GLU A 502 -10.62 29.81 19.39
CA GLU A 502 -10.40 31.16 19.95
C GLU A 502 -10.76 31.24 21.44
N THR A 503 -11.80 30.51 21.85
CA THR A 503 -12.27 30.45 23.24
C THR A 503 -11.61 29.34 24.06
N GLY A 504 -10.83 28.46 23.43
CA GLY A 504 -10.26 27.26 24.06
C GLY A 504 -11.31 26.21 24.47
N SER A 505 -12.56 26.31 24.02
CA SER A 505 -13.62 25.39 24.43
C SER A 505 -13.41 23.94 23.93
N PHE A 506 -12.68 23.76 22.82
CA PHE A 506 -12.30 22.44 22.31
C PHE A 506 -11.13 21.77 23.03
N LEU A 507 -10.54 22.42 24.04
CA LEU A 507 -9.68 21.72 25.00
C LEU A 507 -10.47 20.68 25.81
N SER A 508 -11.81 20.85 25.91
CA SER A 508 -12.69 19.82 26.46
C SER A 508 -13.02 18.76 25.39
N LYS A 509 -12.58 17.53 25.64
CA LYS A 509 -12.89 16.36 24.78
C LYS A 509 -14.39 16.14 24.61
N GLU A 510 -15.19 16.42 25.63
CA GLU A 510 -16.65 16.26 25.57
C GLU A 510 -17.28 17.25 24.59
N LYS A 511 -16.92 18.53 24.70
CA LYS A 511 -17.44 19.58 23.81
C LYS A 511 -16.98 19.37 22.37
N LEU A 512 -15.71 19.03 22.18
CA LEU A 512 -15.18 18.68 20.87
C LEU A 512 -15.90 17.45 20.29
N GLY A 513 -16.12 16.40 21.09
CA GLY A 513 -16.82 15.19 20.65
C GLY A 513 -18.27 15.44 20.24
N GLN A 514 -19.00 16.27 21.00
CA GLN A 514 -20.36 16.70 20.66
C GLN A 514 -20.38 17.49 19.34
N PHE A 515 -19.47 18.45 19.18
CA PHE A 515 -19.33 19.22 17.94
C PHE A 515 -19.04 18.30 16.75
N LEU A 516 -18.04 17.42 16.87
CA LEU A 516 -17.65 16.50 15.80
C LEU A 516 -18.79 15.54 15.41
N THR A 517 -19.63 15.13 16.36
CA THR A 517 -20.82 14.30 16.08
C THR A 517 -21.82 15.03 15.19
N GLU A 518 -22.15 16.28 15.51
CA GLU A 518 -23.09 17.09 14.72
C GLU A 518 -22.50 17.51 13.36
N ALA A 519 -21.22 17.87 13.33
CA ALA A 519 -20.48 18.15 12.10
C ALA A 519 -20.46 16.92 11.18
N THR A 520 -20.26 15.72 11.73
CA THR A 520 -20.27 14.46 10.96
C THR A 520 -21.62 14.21 10.30
N LYS A 521 -22.74 14.44 11.01
CA LYS A 521 -24.09 14.32 10.42
C LYS A 521 -24.26 15.25 9.22
N THR A 522 -23.83 16.51 9.37
CA THR A 522 -23.90 17.51 8.29
C THR A 522 -22.99 17.15 7.12
N ASN A 523 -21.80 16.62 7.40
CA ASN A 523 -20.87 16.16 6.37
C ASN A 523 -21.44 14.96 5.57
N ILE A 524 -22.18 14.05 6.22
CA ILE A 524 -22.87 12.96 5.54
C ILE A 524 -23.96 13.50 4.60
N GLU A 525 -24.74 14.50 5.03
CA GLU A 525 -25.72 15.18 4.16
C GLU A 525 -25.05 15.81 2.94
N TYR A 526 -23.92 16.49 3.15
CA TYR A 526 -23.11 17.08 2.09
C TYR A 526 -22.57 16.03 1.11
N ILE A 527 -21.95 14.95 1.59
CA ILE A 527 -21.42 13.88 0.72
C ILE A 527 -22.54 13.27 -0.13
N LYS A 528 -23.69 12.95 0.46
CA LYS A 528 -24.86 12.46 -0.29
C LYS A 528 -25.34 13.47 -1.34
N SER A 529 -25.25 14.77 -1.05
CA SER A 529 -25.60 15.79 -2.04
C SER A 529 -24.63 15.82 -3.22
N LEU A 530 -23.33 15.58 -3.00
CA LEU A 530 -22.33 15.48 -4.07
C LEU A 530 -22.55 14.26 -4.96
N GLU A 531 -23.01 13.14 -4.40
CA GLU A 531 -23.28 11.91 -5.15
C GLU A 531 -24.46 12.04 -6.10
N VAL A 532 -25.48 12.82 -5.71
CA VAL A 532 -26.75 12.92 -6.43
C VAL A 532 -26.80 14.15 -7.37
N ASN A 533 -26.07 15.22 -7.06
CA ASN A 533 -26.15 16.48 -7.79
C ASN A 533 -24.87 16.79 -8.56
N LYS A 534 -25.03 17.34 -9.78
CA LYS A 534 -23.90 17.76 -10.62
C LYS A 534 -23.37 19.13 -10.21
N ILE A 535 -22.10 19.38 -10.50
CA ILE A 535 -21.50 20.72 -10.45
C ILE A 535 -21.98 21.48 -11.70
N CYS A 536 -22.95 22.39 -11.53
CA CYS A 536 -23.59 23.11 -12.65
C CYS A 536 -22.73 24.26 -13.21
N HIS A 537 -21.75 24.74 -12.44
CA HIS A 537 -20.89 25.86 -12.84
C HIS A 537 -19.40 25.57 -12.60
N PRO A 538 -18.77 24.71 -13.41
CA PRO A 538 -17.33 24.56 -13.42
C PRO A 538 -16.74 25.79 -14.14
N LYS A 539 -16.73 26.96 -13.49
CA LYS A 539 -15.77 28.00 -13.89
C LYS A 539 -14.40 27.50 -13.43
N ILE A 540 -13.72 26.83 -14.37
CA ILE A 540 -12.31 26.44 -14.29
C ILE A 540 -11.47 27.71 -14.42
#